data_AF-A0A952J382-F1
#
_entry.id   AF-A0A952J382-F1
#
_cell.length_a   1.000
_cell.length_b   1.000
_cell.length_c   1.000
_cell.angle_alpha   90.00
_cell.angle_beta   90.00
_cell.angle_gamma   90.00
#
_symmetry.space_group_name_H-M   'P 1'
#
loop_
_entity.id
_entity.type
_entity.pdbx_description
1 polymer ?
#
loop_
_entity_poly.entity_id
_entity_poly.type
_entity_poly.pdbx_seq_one_letter_code
_entity_poly.pdbx_strand_id
1 'polypeptide(L)' 'TKLVTLFEWSESDFDERLQGSPIRRIGYECWLRNIAVALGNAETSPEVVTALANRQHNSGPLVTEHVSWALQQHNR' A
#
# COMPACT_ATOMS: atom_id res chain seq x y z
N THR A 1 -1.70 14.88 0.96
CA THR A 1 -0.88 13.67 0.69
C THR A 1 -1.78 12.63 0.04
N LYS A 2 -1.42 12.08 -1.11
CA LYS A 2 -2.23 11.04 -1.78
C LYS A 2 -1.88 9.65 -1.23
N LEU A 3 -2.83 8.73 -1.22
CA LEU A 3 -2.60 7.34 -0.77
C LEU A 3 -1.53 6.63 -1.60
N VAL A 4 -1.49 6.89 -2.92
CA VAL A 4 -0.45 6.34 -3.81
C VAL A 4 0.96 6.73 -3.35
N THR A 5 1.17 8.00 -2.99
CA THR A 5 2.46 8.47 -2.47
C THR A 5 2.86 7.79 -1.17
N LEU A 6 1.90 7.56 -0.26
CA LEU A 6 2.17 6.79 0.96
C LEU A 6 2.47 5.32 0.62
N PHE A 7 1.77 4.77 -0.36
CA PHE A 7 1.97 3.39 -0.79
C PHE A 7 3.31 3.15 -1.47
N GLU A 8 4.06 4.18 -1.84
CA GLU A 8 5.40 4.11 -2.45
C GLU A 8 6.55 4.22 -1.43
N TRP A 9 6.27 4.63 -0.19
CA TRP A 9 7.29 4.73 0.86
C TRP A 9 8.05 3.43 1.04
N SER A 10 9.33 3.54 1.39
CA SER A 10 10.10 2.42 1.91
C SER A 10 9.79 2.19 3.40
N GLU A 11 10.34 1.11 3.95
CA GLU A 11 10.30 0.88 5.40
C GLU A 11 11.04 1.99 6.16
N SER A 12 12.14 2.52 5.60
CA SER A 12 12.88 3.63 6.21
C SER A 12 12.06 4.92 6.21
N ASP A 13 11.34 5.23 5.13
CA ASP A 13 10.42 6.37 5.07
C ASP A 13 9.32 6.25 6.13
N PHE A 14 8.73 5.06 6.26
CA PHE A 14 7.72 4.77 7.29
C PHE A 14 8.29 5.00 8.69
N ASP A 15 9.47 4.45 8.98
CA ASP A 15 10.09 4.56 10.28
C ASP A 15 10.46 5.99 10.65
N GLU A 16 11.09 6.74 9.73
CA GLU A 16 11.50 8.12 9.94
C GLU A 16 10.30 9.08 10.07
N ARG A 17 9.30 8.93 9.21
CA ARG A 17 8.17 9.87 9.16
C ARG A 17 7.11 9.58 10.22
N LEU A 18 7.04 8.37 10.76
CA LEU A 18 6.11 7.99 11.82
C LEU A 18 6.79 7.77 13.17
N GLN A 19 8.00 8.31 13.37
CA GLN A 19 8.63 8.35 14.70
C GLN A 19 7.71 9.04 15.71
N GLY A 20 7.50 8.40 16.86
CA GLY A 20 6.60 8.88 17.91
C GLY A 20 5.10 8.73 17.60
N SER A 21 4.72 8.28 16.41
CA SER A 21 3.32 8.05 16.06
C SER A 21 2.81 6.70 16.59
N PRO A 22 1.59 6.63 17.14
CA PRO A 22 0.94 5.37 17.49
C PRO A 22 0.79 4.39 16.31
N ILE A 23 0.80 4.89 15.07
CA ILE A 23 0.73 4.07 13.84
C ILE A 23 1.95 3.16 13.73
N ARG A 24 3.12 3.56 14.24
CA ARG A 24 4.33 2.73 14.16
C ARG A 24 4.14 1.36 14.84
N ARG A 25 3.21 1.25 15.81
CA ARG A 25 2.89 0.01 16.52
C ARG A 25 2.32 -1.10 15.64
N ILE A 26 1.68 -0.78 14.50
CA ILE A 26 1.15 -1.81 13.59
C ILE A 26 2.22 -2.39 12.67
N GLY A 27 3.35 -1.69 12.49
CA GLY A 27 4.43 -2.08 11.59
C GLY A 27 4.17 -1.76 10.11
N TYR A 28 5.25 -1.75 9.33
CA TYR A 28 5.27 -1.32 7.93
C TYR A 28 4.43 -2.23 7.01
N GLU A 29 4.54 -3.55 7.13
CA GLU A 29 3.74 -4.47 6.29
C GLU A 29 2.24 -4.33 6.52
N CYS A 30 1.80 -4.22 7.78
CA CYS A 30 0.40 -4.01 8.13
C CYS A 30 -0.12 -2.67 7.61
N TRP A 31 0.74 -1.64 7.61
CA TRP A 31 0.43 -0.33 7.07
C TRP A 31 0.26 -0.36 5.54
N LEU A 32 1.18 -1.00 4.81
CA LEU A 32 1.05 -1.21 3.37
C LEU A 32 -0.20 -2.03 3.04
N ARG A 33 -0.47 -3.12 3.77
CA ARG A 33 -1.67 -3.95 3.59
C ARG A 33 -2.95 -3.13 3.73
N ASN A 34 -3.01 -2.21 4.71
CA ASN A 34 -4.17 -1.31 4.86
C ASN A 34 -4.30 -0.34 3.69
N ILE A 35 -3.20 0.22 3.20
CA ILE A 35 -3.22 1.11 2.04
C ILE A 35 -3.61 0.36 0.76
N ALA A 36 -3.13 -0.87 0.55
CA ALA A 36 -3.52 -1.69 -0.59
C ALA A 36 -5.04 -1.93 -0.63
N VAL A 37 -5.65 -2.23 0.53
CA VAL A 37 -7.12 -2.35 0.65
C VAL A 37 -7.81 -1.03 0.31
N ALA A 38 -7.32 0.09 0.82
CA ALA A 38 -7.89 1.41 0.53
C ALA A 38 -7.80 1.77 -0.96
N LEU A 39 -6.70 1.42 -1.62
CA LEU A 39 -6.51 1.62 -3.06
C LEU A 39 -7.45 0.72 -3.88
N GLY A 40 -7.64 -0.55 -3.50
CA GLY A 40 -8.60 -1.44 -4.17
C GLY A 40 -10.06 -1.00 -4.04
N ASN A 41 -10.39 -0.21 -3.00
CA ASN A 41 -11.72 0.39 -2.83
C ASN A 41 -11.86 1.77 -3.51
N ALA A 42 -10.77 2.33 -4.03
CA ALA A 42 -10.78 3.64 -4.68
C ALA A 42 -11.29 3.55 -6.13
N GLU A 43 -11.64 4.69 -6.71
CA GLU A 43 -11.95 4.77 -8.13
C GLU A 43 -10.75 4.34 -8.98
N THR A 44 -11.02 3.58 -10.04
CA THR A 44 -9.98 3.11 -10.95
C THR A 44 -9.33 4.29 -11.65
N SER A 45 -8.02 4.40 -11.48
CA SER A 45 -7.19 5.37 -12.21
C SER A 45 -5.85 4.74 -12.58
N PRO A 46 -5.18 5.22 -13.65
CA PRO A 46 -3.86 4.72 -14.01
C PRO A 46 -2.85 4.84 -12.84
N GLU A 47 -2.92 5.92 -12.07
CA GLU A 47 -2.05 6.15 -10.90
C GLU A 47 -2.20 5.04 -9.85
N VAL A 48 -3.43 4.65 -9.53
CA VAL A 48 -3.71 3.58 -8.55
C VAL A 48 -3.24 2.22 -9.07
N VAL A 49 -3.57 1.88 -10.31
CA VAL A 49 -3.23 0.56 -10.89
C VAL A 49 -1.71 0.41 -11.02
N THR A 50 -1.01 1.44 -11.45
CA THR A 50 0.46 1.44 -11.53
C THR A 50 1.10 1.28 -10.14
N ALA A 51 0.60 1.99 -9.12
CA ALA A 51 1.13 1.88 -7.77
C ALA A 51 0.97 0.46 -7.20
N LEU A 52 -0.19 -0.17 -7.40
CA LEU A 52 -0.44 -1.55 -7.01
C LEU A 52 0.47 -2.53 -7.77
N ALA A 53 0.58 -2.41 -9.09
CA ALA A 53 1.41 -3.28 -9.91
C ALA A 53 2.91 -3.21 -9.52
N ASN A 54 3.42 -2.00 -9.25
CA ASN A 54 4.82 -1.80 -8.81
C ASN A 54 5.14 -2.50 -7.49
N ARG A 55 4.14 -2.64 -6.61
CA ARG A 55 4.33 -3.25 -5.28
C ARG A 55 4.16 -4.77 -5.28
N GLN A 56 3.50 -5.35 -6.29
CA GLN A 56 3.14 -6.78 -6.37
C GLN A 56 4.31 -7.75 -6.15
N HIS A 57 5.54 -7.38 -6.52
CA HIS A 57 6.71 -8.28 -6.46
C HIS A 57 7.73 -7.92 -5.38
N ASN A 58 7.54 -6.79 -4.69
CA ASN A 58 8.56 -6.18 -3.81
C ASN A 58 8.08 -6.10 -2.35
N SER A 59 7.25 -7.04 -1.91
CA SER A 59 6.70 -7.04 -0.55
C SER A 59 6.46 -8.45 -0.03
N GLY A 60 6.31 -8.59 1.28
CA GLY A 60 6.03 -9.88 1.91
C GLY A 60 4.66 -10.45 1.52
N PRO A 61 4.42 -11.74 1.81
CA PRO A 61 3.24 -12.48 1.34
C PRO A 61 1.92 -11.78 1.65
N LEU A 62 1.81 -11.19 2.84
CA LEU A 62 0.62 -10.47 3.29
C LEU A 62 0.26 -9.31 2.35
N VAL A 63 1.23 -8.46 2.02
CA VAL A 63 1.01 -7.30 1.17
C VAL A 63 0.72 -7.75 -0.27
N THR A 64 1.46 -8.73 -0.77
CA THR A 64 1.30 -9.29 -2.11
C THR A 64 -0.11 -9.85 -2.35
N GLU A 65 -0.66 -10.58 -1.38
CA GLU A 65 -2.04 -11.09 -1.44
C GLU A 65 -3.06 -9.94 -1.59
N HIS A 66 -2.93 -8.89 -0.78
CA HIS A 66 -3.87 -7.76 -0.78
C HIS A 66 -3.71 -6.87 -2.02
N VAL A 67 -2.49 -6.73 -2.54
CA VAL A 67 -2.24 -6.05 -3.82
C VAL A 67 -2.90 -6.81 -4.98
N SER A 68 -2.78 -8.14 -5.01
CA SER A 68 -3.47 -8.97 -6.02
C SER A 68 -4.99 -8.81 -5.95
N TRP A 69 -5.55 -8.82 -4.74
CA TRP A 69 -6.98 -8.56 -4.54
C TRP A 69 -7.40 -7.16 -5.02
N ALA A 70 -6.59 -6.13 -4.73
CA ALA A 70 -6.88 -4.76 -5.15
C ALA A 70 -6.84 -4.60 -6.67
N LEU A 71 -5.82 -5.17 -7.34
CA LEU A 71 -5.75 -5.19 -8.81
C LEU A 71 -6.98 -5.88 -9.43
N GLN A 72 -7.49 -6.95 -8.80
CA GLN A 72 -8.73 -7.59 -9.26
C GLN A 72 -9.96 -6.69 -9.12
N GLN A 73 -10.03 -5.76 -8.15
CA GLN A 73 -11.16 -4.83 -8.05
C GLN A 73 -11.23 -3.87 -9.23
N HIS A 74 -10.08 -3.47 -9.76
CA HIS A 74 -10.00 -2.53 -10.89
C HIS A 74 -10.24 -3.16 -12.27
N ASN A 75 -10.35 -4.49 -12.32
CA ASN A 75 -10.65 -5.26 -13.55
C ASN A 75 -12.13 -5.71 -13.63
N ARG A 76 -12.98 -5.22 -12.73
CA ARG A 76 -14.41 -5.56 -12.66
C ARG A 76 -15.28 -4.58 -13.42
#